data_AF-A0A0C1U6F8-F1
#
_entry.id   AF-A0A0C1U6F8-F1
#
_cell.length_a   1.000
_cell.length_b   1.000
_cell.length_c   1.000
_cell.angle_alpha   90.00
_cell.angle_beta   90.00
_cell.angle_gamma   90.00
#
_symmetry.space_group_name_H-M   'P 1'
#
loop_
_entity.id
_entity.type
_entity.pdbx_description
1 polymer ?
#
loop_
_entity_poly.entity_id
_entity_poly.type
_entity_poly.pdbx_seq_one_letter_code
_entity_poly.pdbx_strand_id
1 'polypeptide(L)' 'MSRRGNCWDNAPQESFFGHFKDETNIKNCNTFEELLKEVSNYMDYYNNYRGQWNLKKMTPVKYRNHLLSTA' A
#
# COMPACT_ATOMS: atom_id res chain seq x y z
N MET A 1 -1.57 26.16 3.49
CA MET A 1 -2.70 25.56 2.75
C MET A 1 -2.14 24.57 1.75
N SER A 2 -2.59 23.32 1.78
CA SER A 2 -2.27 22.33 0.73
C SER A 2 -2.67 22.91 -0.63
N ARG A 3 -1.85 22.68 -1.68
CA ARG A 3 -2.18 23.07 -3.06
C ARG A 3 -3.57 22.50 -3.42
N ARG A 4 -4.32 23.19 -4.29
CA ARG A 4 -5.58 22.67 -4.83
C ARG A 4 -5.30 21.24 -5.37
N GLY A 5 -5.87 20.24 -4.72
CA GLY A 5 -5.46 18.85 -4.89
C GLY A 5 -5.71 18.37 -6.31
N ASN A 6 -4.67 17.85 -6.95
CA ASN A 6 -4.82 17.05 -8.15
C ASN A 6 -5.34 15.68 -7.74
N CYS A 7 -6.51 15.27 -8.25
CA CYS A 7 -7.11 13.98 -7.90
C CYS A 7 -6.21 12.79 -8.26
N TRP A 8 -5.36 12.96 -9.29
CA TRP A 8 -4.40 11.95 -9.72
C TRP A 8 -3.33 11.62 -8.68
N ASP A 9 -2.91 12.60 -7.88
CA ASP A 9 -1.87 12.40 -6.84
C ASP A 9 -2.47 11.77 -5.58
N ASN A 10 -3.74 12.08 -5.29
CA ASN A 10 -4.44 11.65 -4.09
C ASN A 10 -5.08 10.26 -4.24
N ALA A 11 -5.60 9.93 -5.42
CA ALA A 11 -6.31 8.67 -5.65
C ALA A 11 -5.50 7.40 -5.30
N PRO A 12 -4.19 7.29 -5.60
CA PRO A 12 -3.39 6.15 -5.17
C PRO A 12 -3.27 6.03 -3.65
N GLN A 13 -3.11 7.16 -2.95
CA GLN A 13 -3.00 7.20 -1.49
C GLN A 13 -4.33 6.81 -0.84
N GLU A 14 -5.45 7.36 -1.32
CA GLU A 14 -6.78 7.01 -0.82
C GLU A 14 -7.10 5.53 -1.03
N SER A 15 -6.77 4.99 -2.22
CA SER A 15 -6.94 3.56 -2.50
C SER A 15 -6.10 2.70 -1.55
N PHE A 16 -4.84 3.06 -1.30
CA PHE A 16 -3.99 2.36 -0.33
C PHE A 16 -4.63 2.38 1.07
N PHE A 17 -4.99 3.55 1.59
CA PHE A 17 -5.54 3.67 2.94
C PHE A 17 -6.92 3.05 3.10
N GLY A 18 -7.73 3.00 2.05
CA GLY A 18 -9.00 2.27 2.03
C GLY A 18 -8.75 0.77 2.27
N HIS A 19 -7.94 0.16 1.41
CA HIS A 19 -7.59 -1.26 1.54
C HIS A 19 -6.87 -1.58 2.85
N PHE A 20 -5.94 -0.73 3.29
CA PHE A 20 -5.25 -0.90 4.56
C PHE A 20 -6.22 -1.02 5.73
N LYS A 21 -7.23 -0.16 5.79
CA LYS A 21 -8.21 -0.16 6.89
C LYS A 21 -9.18 -1.34 6.81
N ASP A 22 -9.49 -1.82 5.61
CA ASP A 22 -10.41 -2.95 5.40
C ASP A 22 -9.72 -4.30 5.64
N GLU A 23 -8.43 -4.40 5.30
CA GLU A 23 -7.68 -5.66 5.29
C GLU A 23 -6.85 -5.87 6.57
N THR A 24 -6.54 -4.83 7.35
CA THR A 24 -5.79 -4.96 8.61
C THR A 24 -6.69 -5.07 9.84
N ASN A 25 -6.19 -5.78 10.86
CA ASN A 25 -6.93 -6.01 12.09
C ASN A 25 -6.43 -5.17 13.27
N ILE A 26 -6.06 -3.92 13.00
CA ILE A 26 -5.42 -3.00 13.96
C ILE A 26 -6.24 -2.79 15.25
N LYS A 27 -7.57 -2.84 15.15
CA LYS A 27 -8.47 -2.64 16.31
C LYS A 27 -8.36 -3.73 17.38
N ASN A 28 -7.83 -4.90 17.02
CA ASN A 28 -7.66 -6.02 17.94
C ASN A 28 -6.25 -6.09 18.55
N CYS A 29 -5.34 -5.18 18.17
CA CYS A 29 -4.03 -5.04 18.79
C CYS A 29 -4.17 -4.41 20.18
N ASN A 30 -3.63 -5.07 21.21
CA ASN A 30 -3.65 -4.60 22.60
C ASN A 30 -2.33 -3.95 23.00
N THR A 31 -1.25 -4.22 22.27
CA THR A 31 0.07 -3.64 22.52
C THR A 31 0.59 -2.89 21.30
N PHE A 32 1.53 -1.98 21.56
CA PHE A 32 2.22 -1.27 20.48
C PHE A 32 3.04 -2.23 19.60
N GLU A 33 3.61 -3.29 20.18
CA GLU A 33 4.36 -4.30 19.43
C GLU A 33 3.47 -5.10 18.48
N GLU A 34 2.26 -5.48 18.92
CA GLU A 34 1.26 -6.12 18.06
C GLU A 34 0.85 -5.21 16.91
N LEU A 35 0.63 -3.92 17.20
CA LEU A 35 0.30 -2.93 16.18
C LEU A 35 1.43 -2.80 15.14
N LEU A 36 2.68 -2.65 15.59
CA LEU A 36 3.83 -2.57 14.70
C LEU A 36 3.96 -3.82 13.83
N LYS A 37 3.74 -5.00 14.41
CA LYS A 37 3.79 -6.26 13.69
C LYS A 37 2.69 -6.35 12.62
N GLU A 38 1.46 -5.98 12.96
CA GLU A 38 0.33 -5.98 12.03
C GLU A 38 0.58 -5.05 10.83
N VAL A 39 1.02 -3.81 11.11
CA VAL A 39 1.37 -2.86 10.05
C VAL A 39 2.53 -3.38 9.20
N SER A 40 3.58 -3.90 9.82
CA SER A 40 4.75 -4.42 9.10
C SER A 40 4.40 -5.60 8.20
N ASN A 41 3.58 -6.53 8.69
CA ASN A 41 3.09 -7.67 7.93
C ASN A 41 2.23 -7.21 6.74
N TYR A 42 1.35 -6.24 6.95
CA TYR A 42 0.53 -5.70 5.87
C TYR A 42 1.39 -5.01 4.81
N MET A 43 2.40 -4.23 5.22
CA MET A 43 3.28 -3.55 4.28
C MET A 43 4.09 -4.55 3.44
N ASP A 44 4.53 -5.66 4.02
CA ASP A 44 5.17 -6.74 3.27
C ASP A 44 4.20 -7.38 2.27
N TYR A 45 3.00 -7.76 2.74
CA TYR A 45 1.93 -8.28 1.90
C TYR A 45 1.61 -7.37 0.70
N TYR A 46 1.35 -6.09 0.97
CA TYR A 46 0.96 -5.12 -0.05
C TYR A 46 2.06 -4.92 -1.10
N ASN A 47 3.32 -4.82 -0.68
CA ASN A 47 4.43 -4.52 -1.58
C ASN A 47 4.93 -5.72 -2.37
N ASN A 48 4.90 -6.92 -1.76
CA ASN A 48 5.56 -8.11 -2.31
C ASN A 48 4.59 -9.16 -2.87
N TYR A 49 3.32 -9.16 -2.42
CA TYR A 49 2.38 -10.25 -2.73
C TYR A 49 1.06 -9.77 -3.35
N ARG A 50 0.61 -8.53 -3.07
CA ARG A 50 -0.63 -7.98 -3.61
C ARG A 50 -0.48 -7.47 -5.05
N GLY A 51 -0.92 -8.26 -6.01
CA GLY A 51 -0.98 -7.85 -7.43
C GLY A 51 -2.05 -6.78 -7.66
N GLN A 52 -1.70 -5.71 -8.39
CA GLN A 52 -2.63 -4.62 -8.69
C GLN A 52 -3.04 -4.63 -10.16
N TRP A 53 -4.35 -4.54 -10.43
CA TRP A 53 -4.87 -4.54 -11.80
C TRP A 53 -4.31 -3.42 -12.66
N ASN A 54 -4.23 -2.21 -12.10
CA ASN A 54 -3.65 -1.04 -12.78
C ASN A 54 -2.15 -1.18 -13.06
N LEU A 55 -1.46 -2.11 -12.37
CA LEU A 55 -0.06 -2.44 -12.58
C LEU A 55 0.11 -3.73 -13.39
N LYS A 56 -0.84 -4.08 -14.27
CA LYS A 56 -0.80 -5.34 -15.05
C LYS A 56 -0.66 -6.59 -14.17
N LYS A 57 -1.31 -6.58 -12.99
CA LYS A 57 -1.21 -7.62 -11.94
C LYS A 57 0.18 -7.78 -11.31
N MET A 58 1.11 -6.85 -11.55
CA MET A 58 2.36 -6.81 -10.80
C MET A 58 2.13 -6.29 -9.38
N THR A 59 3.01 -6.70 -8.48
CA THR A 59 3.10 -6.11 -7.14
C THR A 59 3.85 -4.78 -7.23
N PRO A 60 3.70 -3.85 -6.27
CA PRO A 60 4.41 -2.59 -6.27
C PRO A 60 5.92 -2.74 -6.48
N VAL A 61 6.57 -3.69 -5.78
CA VAL A 61 8.01 -3.96 -5.93
C VAL A 61 8.34 -4.49 -7.33
N LYS A 62 7.55 -5.42 -7.86
CA LYS A 62 7.76 -5.95 -9.22
C LYS A 62 7.63 -4.85 -10.27
N TYR A 63 6.63 -3.98 -10.13
CA TYR A 63 6.41 -2.87 -11.05
C TYR A 63 7.58 -1.87 -11.00
N ARG A 64 8.05 -1.50 -9.80
CA ARG A 64 9.23 -0.64 -9.63
C ARG A 64 10.45 -1.23 -10.32
N ASN A 65 10.74 -2.51 -10.09
CA ASN A 65 11.90 -3.18 -10.68
C ASN A 65 11.79 -3.30 -12.21
N HIS A 66 10.59 -3.55 -12.73
CA HIS A 66 10.33 -3.54 -14.16
C HIS A 66 10.69 -2.18 -14.77
N LEU A 67 10.22 -1.08 -14.18
CA LEU A 67 10.54 0.27 -14.67
C LEU A 67 12.04 0.57 -14.64
N LEU A 68 12.74 0.15 -13.58
CA LEU A 68 14.20 0.33 -13.47
C LEU A 68 14.99 -0.51 -14.49
N SER A 69 14.47 -1.67 -14.89
CA SER A 69 15.10 -2.52 -15.92
C SER A 69 14.87 -2.03 -17.35
N THR A 70 13.86 -1.18 -17.55
CA THR A 70 13.49 -0.62 -18.87
C THR A 70 14.01 0.81 -19.08
N ALA A 71 14.64 1.40 -18.07
CA ALA A 71 15.28 2.71 -18.12
C ALA A 71 16.75 2.58 -18.56
#